data_AF-A0A1U9NDS0-F1
#
_entry.id   AF-A0A1U9NDS0-F1
#
_cell.length_a   1.000
_cell.length_b   1.000
_cell.length_c   1.000
_cell.angle_alpha   90.00
_cell.angle_beta   90.00
_cell.angle_gamma   90.00
#
_symmetry.space_group_name_H-M   'P 1'
#
loop_
_entity.id
_entity.type
_entity.pdbx_description
1 polymer ?
#
loop_
_entity_poly.entity_id
_entity_poly.type
_entity_poly.pdbx_seq_one_letter_code
_entity_poly.pdbx_strand_id
1 'polypeptide(L)'
;MARMVFCRKYKTDMEGLDMPPYPGAKGMDLFNNISKKAWQEWMAHQTLLINEKRLNVMDMGTKVYLTEQMEKFLSGDKVDEAEGYVPPAKAE
;
A
#
# COMPACT_ATOMS: atom_id res chain seq x y z
N MET A 1 -13.39 13.08 -10.62
CA MET A 1 -12.99 13.60 -9.30
C MET A 1 -12.17 12.53 -8.62
N ALA A 2 -10.95 12.82 -8.19
CA ALA A 2 -10.14 11.85 -7.45
C ALA A 2 -10.78 11.65 -6.06
N ARG A 3 -10.95 10.39 -5.67
CA ARG A 3 -11.50 10.04 -4.36
C ARG A 3 -10.41 10.29 -3.31
N MET A 4 -10.73 11.04 -2.25
CA MET A 4 -9.83 11.19 -1.10
C MET A 4 -10.10 10.04 -0.11
N VAL A 5 -9.04 9.43 0.40
CA VAL A 5 -9.09 8.39 1.44
C VAL A 5 -8.06 8.68 2.51
N PHE A 6 -8.41 8.34 3.74
CA PHE A 6 -7.47 8.41 4.84
C PHE A 6 -6.50 7.24 4.75
N CYS A 7 -5.26 7.51 4.34
CA CYS A 7 -4.29 6.44 4.15
C CYS A 7 -3.78 5.94 5.49
N ARG A 8 -4.06 4.68 5.84
CA ARG A 8 -3.54 4.01 7.04
C ARG A 8 -2.02 4.12 7.19
N LYS A 9 -1.28 3.98 6.08
CA LYS A 9 0.18 4.02 6.06
C LYS A 9 0.75 5.40 6.42
N TYR A 10 0.20 6.46 5.82
CA TYR A 10 0.70 7.83 6.01
C TYR A 10 -0.09 8.65 7.04
N LYS A 11 -1.20 8.10 7.54
CA LYS A 11 -2.15 8.76 8.46
C LYS A 11 -2.58 10.15 7.99
N THR A 12 -2.76 10.30 6.69
CA THR A 12 -3.15 11.56 6.06
C THR A 12 -4.11 11.32 4.91
N ASP A 13 -4.93 12.32 4.58
CA ASP A 13 -5.87 12.26 3.47
C ASP A 13 -5.11 12.39 2.15
N MET A 14 -5.25 11.37 1.31
CA MET A 14 -4.58 11.30 0.02
C MET A 14 -5.54 10.78 -1.04
N GLU A 15 -5.14 10.87 -2.29
CA GLU A 15 -5.87 10.23 -3.39
C GLU A 15 -5.90 8.72 -3.17
N GLY A 16 -7.12 8.19 -3.07
CA GLY A 16 -7.40 6.77 -3.00
C GLY A 16 -7.22 6.07 -4.33
N LEU A 17 -7.30 4.75 -4.26
CA LEU A 17 -7.37 3.91 -5.45
C LEU A 17 -8.60 4.27 -6.30
N ASP A 18 -8.45 4.22 -7.63
CA ASP A 18 -9.56 4.41 -8.57
C ASP A 18 -10.50 3.20 -8.59
N MET A 19 -9.96 2.00 -8.33
CA MET A 19 -10.70 0.75 -8.26
C MET A 19 -10.07 -0.22 -7.24
N PRO A 20 -10.87 -1.09 -6.60
CA PRO A 20 -10.35 -2.10 -5.69
C PRO A 20 -9.45 -3.10 -6.44
N PRO A 21 -8.23 -3.38 -5.95
CA PRO A 21 -7.28 -4.26 -6.62
C PRO A 21 -7.65 -5.74 -6.53
N TYR A 22 -8.48 -6.11 -5.55
CA TYR A 22 -8.96 -7.47 -5.33
C TYR A 22 -10.47 -7.50 -5.20
N PRO A 23 -11.13 -8.59 -5.63
CA PRO A 23 -12.52 -8.82 -5.28
C PRO A 23 -12.67 -9.20 -3.80
N GLY A 24 -13.79 -8.81 -3.19
CA GLY A 24 -14.14 -9.16 -1.80
C GLY A 24 -13.75 -8.12 -0.76
N ALA A 25 -13.91 -8.48 0.52
CA ALA A 25 -13.75 -7.56 1.65
C ALA A 25 -12.34 -6.95 1.75
N LYS A 26 -11.29 -7.71 1.44
CA LYS A 26 -9.90 -7.23 1.46
C LYS A 26 -9.65 -6.12 0.43
N GLY A 27 -10.19 -6.27 -0.79
CA GLY A 27 -10.05 -5.23 -1.79
C GLY A 27 -10.82 -3.96 -1.46
N MET A 28 -11.99 -4.11 -0.83
CA MET A 28 -12.76 -2.96 -0.31
C MET A 28 -12.01 -2.24 0.82
N ASP A 29 -11.36 -2.99 1.72
CA ASP A 29 -10.53 -2.43 2.79
C ASP A 29 -9.35 -1.63 2.23
N LEU A 30 -8.59 -2.22 1.30
CA LEU A 30 -7.49 -1.54 0.61
C LEU A 30 -8.00 -0.29 -0.11
N PHE A 31 -9.12 -0.41 -0.84
CA PHE A 31 -9.73 0.72 -1.53
C PHE A 31 -10.12 1.85 -0.58
N ASN A 32 -10.62 1.54 0.63
CA ASN A 32 -11.08 2.55 1.59
C ASN A 32 -9.98 3.13 2.48
N ASN A 33 -8.92 2.37 2.76
CA ASN A 33 -7.90 2.72 3.75
C ASN A 33 -6.51 2.98 3.15
N ILE A 34 -6.29 2.75 1.85
CA ILE A 34 -4.98 2.87 1.21
C ILE A 34 -5.02 3.87 0.06
N SER A 35 -4.03 4.76 0.03
CA SER A 35 -3.86 5.72 -1.04
C SER A 35 -3.23 5.08 -2.28
N LYS A 36 -3.48 5.68 -3.44
CA LYS A 36 -2.85 5.31 -4.71
C LYS A 36 -1.32 5.31 -4.61
N LYS A 37 -0.74 6.27 -3.88
CA LYS A 37 0.71 6.35 -3.62
C LYS A 37 1.21 5.13 -2.83
N ALA A 38 0.58 4.82 -1.70
CA ALA A 38 0.96 3.67 -0.88
C ALA A 38 0.84 2.34 -1.65
N TRP A 39 -0.18 2.23 -2.51
CA TRP A 39 -0.37 1.07 -3.37
C TRP A 39 0.72 0.93 -4.43
N GLN A 40 1.11 2.02 -5.08
CA GLN A 40 2.22 2.00 -6.05
C GLN A 40 3.54 1.59 -5.40
N GLU A 41 3.83 2.10 -4.20
CA GLU A 41 5.00 1.67 -3.44
C GLU A 41 4.95 0.18 -3.10
N TRP A 42 3.78 -0.33 -2.71
CA TRP A 42 3.57 -1.76 -2.47
C TRP A 42 3.83 -2.59 -3.73
N MET A 43 3.34 -2.16 -4.90
CA MET A 43 3.59 -2.88 -6.17
C MET A 43 5.07 -2.94 -6.51
N ALA A 44 5.80 -1.83 -6.35
CA ALA A 44 7.25 -1.82 -6.56
C ALA A 44 7.98 -2.75 -5.59
N HIS A 45 7.57 -2.74 -4.31
CA HIS A 45 8.12 -3.62 -3.29
C HIS A 45 7.83 -5.10 -3.57
N GLN A 46 6.61 -5.41 -4.04
CA GLN A 46 6.21 -6.75 -4.45
C GLN A 46 7.10 -7.26 -5.60
N THR A 47 7.34 -6.45 -6.64
CA THR A 47 8.23 -6.82 -7.74
C THR A 47 9.66 -7.10 -7.25
N LEU A 48 10.16 -6.26 -6.34
CA LEU A 48 11.48 -6.47 -5.73
C LEU A 48 11.54 -7.79 -4.94
N LEU A 49 10.53 -8.07 -4.10
CA LEU A 49 10.45 -9.33 -3.35
C LEU A 49 10.40 -10.55 -4.27
N ILE A 50 9.64 -10.48 -5.37
CA ILE A 50 9.55 -11.57 -6.35
C ILE A 50 10.92 -11.83 -6.99
N ASN A 51 11.64 -10.78 -7.38
CA ASN A 51 12.94 -10.90 -8.03
C ASN A 51 14.02 -11.40 -7.06
N GLU A 52 14.12 -10.80 -5.87
CA GLU A 52 15.13 -11.13 -4.85
C GLU A 52 14.98 -12.58 -4.35
N LYS A 53 13.75 -13.00 -4.04
CA LYS A 53 13.48 -14.34 -3.53
C LYS A 53 13.17 -15.35 -4.64
N ARG A 54 13.24 -14.93 -5.91
CA ARG A 54 12.86 -15.71 -7.10
C ARG A 54 11.53 -16.45 -6.90
N LEU A 55 10.53 -15.72 -6.37
CA LEU A 55 9.25 -16.29 -6.02
C LEU A 55 8.43 -16.61 -7.28
N ASN A 56 7.70 -17.71 -7.24
CA ASN A 56 6.79 -18.05 -8.32
C ASN A 56 5.38 -17.55 -8.00
N VAL A 57 4.92 -16.51 -8.71
CA VAL A 57 3.59 -15.91 -8.52
C VAL A 57 2.42 -16.88 -8.77
N MET A 58 2.68 -18.01 -9.45
CA MET A 58 1.69 -19.07 -9.66
C MET A 58 1.54 -19.98 -8.44
N ASP A 59 2.55 -20.02 -7.57
CA ASP A 59 2.54 -20.82 -6.36
C ASP A 59 1.65 -20.21 -5.26
N MET A 60 0.87 -21.07 -4.61
CA MET A 60 -0.04 -20.64 -3.53
C MET A 60 0.75 -20.13 -2.31
N GLY A 61 1.91 -20.72 -1.99
CA GLY A 61 2.76 -20.26 -0.90
C GLY A 61 3.29 -18.85 -1.14
N THR A 62 3.69 -18.54 -2.37
CA THR A 62 4.08 -17.18 -2.77
C THR A 62 2.92 -16.19 -2.61
N LYS A 63 1.69 -16.55 -3.01
CA LYS A 63 0.53 -15.67 -2.83
C LYS A 63 0.23 -15.38 -1.36
N VAL A 64 0.31 -16.40 -0.50
CA VAL A 64 0.15 -16.24 0.95
C VAL A 64 1.24 -15.31 1.50
N TYR A 65 2.50 -15.57 1.15
CA TYR A 65 3.62 -14.74 1.57
C TYR A 65 3.47 -13.27 1.13
N LEU A 66 3.14 -13.02 -0.13
CA LEU A 66 2.94 -11.68 -0.65
C LEU A 66 1.74 -10.98 0.03
N THR A 67 0.68 -11.71 0.36
CA THR A 67 -0.47 -11.15 1.08
C THR A 67 -0.09 -10.76 2.51
N GLU A 68 0.70 -11.58 3.21
CA GLU A 68 1.20 -11.24 4.55
C GLU A 68 2.15 -10.03 4.52
N GLN A 69 3.05 -9.97 3.53
CA GLN A 69 3.94 -8.82 3.36
C GLN A 69 3.16 -7.56 3.01
N MET A 70 2.11 -7.66 2.20
CA MET A 70 1.21 -6.56 1.86
C MET A 70 0.53 -6.04 3.12
N GLU A 71 -0.10 -6.93 3.89
CA GLU A 71 -0.77 -6.58 5.13
C GLU A 71 0.21 -5.94 6.10
N LYS A 72 1.45 -6.43 6.24
CA LYS A 72 2.49 -5.77 7.06
C LYS A 72 2.89 -4.40 6.55
N PHE A 73 3.12 -4.26 5.24
CA PHE A 73 3.56 -3.01 4.61
C PHE A 73 2.47 -1.92 4.66
N LEU A 74 1.20 -2.33 4.57
CA LEU A 74 0.04 -1.46 4.54
C LEU A 74 -0.65 -1.31 5.91
N SER A 75 -0.45 -2.22 6.86
CA SER A 75 -1.01 -2.14 8.22
C SER A 75 -0.47 -0.94 9.00
N GLY A 76 0.70 -0.42 8.63
CA GLY A 76 1.32 0.65 9.40
C GLY A 76 1.54 0.25 10.86
N ASP A 77 1.79 -1.04 11.11
CA ASP A 77 2.15 -1.54 12.44
C ASP A 77 3.35 -0.73 12.95
N LYS A 78 3.24 -0.29 14.21
CA LYS A 78 4.05 0.76 14.84
C LYS A 78 5.51 0.74 14.39
N VAL A 79 5.84 1.61 13.44
CA VAL A 79 7.13 2.27 13.48
C VAL A 79 6.85 3.59 14.19
N ASP A 80 7.51 3.77 15.33
CA ASP A 80 7.75 5.05 15.99
C ASP A 80 7.74 6.20 14.98
N GLU A 81 7.07 7.28 15.38
CA GLU A 81 6.98 8.56 14.68
C GLU A 81 8.04 8.76 13.60
N ALA A 82 7.64 8.73 12.34
CA ALA A 82 8.39 9.44 11.32
C ALA A 82 8.13 10.93 11.52
N GLU A 83 8.79 11.50 12.55
CA GLU A 83 9.21 12.89 12.53
C GLU A 83 9.84 13.16 11.15
N GLY A 84 9.19 13.93 10.29
CA GLY A 84 9.89 14.47 9.11
C GLY A 84 9.19 14.50 7.77
N TYR A 85 7.88 14.24 7.64
CA TYR A 85 7.20 14.61 6.40
C TYR A 85 6.51 15.97 6.51
N VAL A 86 7.31 17.04 6.38
CA VAL A 86 6.81 18.38 6.05
C VAL A 86 6.72 18.45 4.53
N PRO A 87 5.52 18.50 3.92
CA PRO A 87 5.41 18.73 2.48
C PRO A 87 6.07 20.08 2.14
N PRO A 88 6.88 20.17 1.07
CA PRO A 88 7.45 21.46 0.69
C PRO A 88 6.31 22.43 0.40
N ALA A 89 6.35 23.61 1.05
CA ALA A 89 5.42 24.68 0.79
C ALA A 89 5.44 24.99 -0.70
N LYS A 90 4.25 24.93 -1.30
CA LYS A 90 3.97 25.30 -2.68
C LYS A 90 4.55 26.72 -2.89
N ALA A 91 5.65 26.83 -3.62
CA ALA A 91 6.18 28.13 -4.04
C ALA A 91 5.18 28.75 -5.01
N GLU A 92 4.79 29.99 -4.69
CA GLU A 92 4.00 30.92 -5.51
C GLU A 92 4.51 31.05 -6.95
#